data_AF-A0A388PW71-F1
#
_entry.id   AF-A0A388PW71-F1
#
_cell.length_a   1.000
_cell.length_b   1.000
_cell.length_c   1.000
_cell.angle_alpha   90.00
_cell.angle_beta   90.00
_cell.angle_gamma   90.00
#
_symmetry.space_group_name_H-M   'P 1'
#
loop_
_entity.id
_entity.type
_entity.pdbx_description
1 polymer ?
#
loop_
_entity_poly.entity_id
_entity_poly.type
_entity_poly.pdbx_seq_one_letter_code
_entity_poly.pdbx_strand_id
1 'polypeptide(L)' 'MAERKNYITKHGYQCLKDELDFLVKVDRPKVVADVSWAASNGDRSENGDYIYGKKTLTSDRCKSQILIWAY' A
#
# COMPACT_ATOMS: atom_id res chain seq x y z
N MET A 1 -0.06 28.02 9.70
CA MET A 1 -0.88 27.17 8.82
C MET A 1 -2.03 26.62 9.63
N ALA A 2 -3.28 26.81 9.19
CA ALA A 2 -4.45 26.32 9.92
C ALA A 2 -4.56 24.79 9.80
N GLU A 3 -4.50 24.10 10.93
CA GLU A 3 -4.87 22.69 11.09
C GLU A 3 -6.33 22.49 10.66
N ARG A 4 -6.56 21.97 9.45
CA ARG A 4 -7.91 21.57 9.03
C ARG A 4 -8.27 20.27 9.72
N LYS A 5 -9.10 20.34 10.76
CA LYS A 5 -9.66 19.15 11.42
C LYS A 5 -10.60 18.43 10.44
N ASN A 6 -10.17 17.26 9.98
CA ASN A 6 -10.92 16.43 9.06
C ASN A 6 -11.92 15.57 9.86
N TYR A 7 -13.13 16.09 10.05
CA TYR A 7 -14.16 15.39 10.81
C TYR A 7 -14.72 14.23 9.99
N ILE A 8 -14.61 13.02 10.55
CA ILE A 8 -15.07 11.79 9.92
C ILE A 8 -16.25 11.22 10.72
N THR A 9 -17.24 10.68 10.00
CA THR A 9 -18.35 9.98 10.65
C THR A 9 -17.86 8.62 11.16
N LYS A 10 -18.45 8.09 12.25
CA LYS A 10 -18.07 6.75 12.76
C LYS A 10 -18.17 5.66 11.70
N HIS A 11 -19.17 5.75 10.83
CA HIS A 11 -19.33 4.82 9.71
C HIS A 11 -18.20 4.96 8.67
N GLY A 12 -17.87 6.19 8.27
CA GLY A 12 -16.76 6.45 7.35
C GLY A 12 -15.41 6.01 7.92
N TYR A 13 -15.21 6.15 9.23
CA TYR A 13 -14.01 5.63 9.90
C TYR A 13 -13.89 4.11 9.78
N GLN A 14 -14.99 3.38 10.02
CA GLN A 14 -14.99 1.92 9.95
C GLN A 14 -14.62 1.45 8.53
N CYS A 15 -15.21 2.03 7.50
CA CYS A 15 -14.88 1.72 6.11
C CYS A 15 -13.40 1.95 5.77
N LEU A 16 -12.84 3.08 6.19
CA LEU A 16 -11.42 3.39 5.94
C LEU A 16 -10.48 2.46 6.73
N LYS A 17 -10.89 2.07 7.94
CA LYS A 17 -10.14 1.10 8.75
C LYS A 17 -10.16 -0.28 8.10
N ASP A 18 -11.30 -0.71 7.59
CA ASP A 18 -11.42 -2.00 6.91
C ASP A 18 -10.62 -2.03 5.60
N GLU A 19 -10.62 -0.92 4.84
CA GLU A 19 -9.79 -0.75 3.64
C GLU A 19 -8.30 -0.77 3.98
N LEU A 20 -7.88 -0.07 5.05
CA LEU A 20 -6.50 -0.11 5.54
C LEU A 20 -6.09 -1.52 5.99
N ASP A 21 -6.97 -2.22 6.70
CA ASP A 21 -6.73 -3.59 7.19
C ASP A 21 -6.53 -4.56 6.02
N PHE A 22 -7.37 -4.45 4.99
CA PHE A 22 -7.23 -5.22 3.76
C PHE A 22 -5.90 -4.95 3.04
N LEU A 23 -5.55 -3.67 2.85
CA LEU A 23 -4.30 -3.27 2.19
C LEU A 23 -3.06 -3.79 2.94
N VAL A 24 -3.07 -3.74 4.27
CA VAL A 24 -1.94 -4.18 5.10
C VAL A 24 -1.83 -5.69 5.20
N LYS A 25 -2.96 -6.40 5.41
CA LYS A 25 -2.95 -7.84 5.67
C LYS A 25 -2.95 -8.70 4.41
N VAL A 26 -3.51 -8.20 3.31
CA VAL A 26 -3.74 -9.01 2.10
C VAL A 26 -2.85 -8.55 0.96
N ASP A 27 -2.94 -7.27 0.60
CA ASP A 27 -2.35 -6.78 -0.64
C ASP A 27 -0.82 -6.63 -0.54
N ARG A 28 -0.34 -5.94 0.51
CA ARG A 28 1.09 -5.77 0.77
C ARG A 28 1.91 -7.07 0.82
N PRO A 29 1.54 -8.12 1.59
CA PRO A 29 2.37 -9.31 1.67
C PRO A 29 2.44 -10.09 0.36
N LYS A 30 1.39 -10.06 -0.47
CA LYS A 30 1.41 -10.66 -1.82
C LYS A 30 2.44 -9.97 -2.70
N VAL A 31 2.35 -8.64 -2.82
CA VAL A 31 3.27 -7.88 -3.68
C VAL A 31 4.71 -7.95 -3.17
N VAL A 32 4.94 -7.98 -1.84
CA VAL A 32 6.27 -8.18 -1.27
C VAL A 32 6.83 -9.58 -1.58
N ALA A 33 5.99 -10.62 -1.52
CA ALA A 33 6.40 -11.99 -1.86
C ALA A 33 6.77 -12.11 -3.34
N ASP A 34 5.93 -11.56 -4.24
CA ASP A 34 6.17 -11.56 -5.69
C ASP A 34 7.46 -10.80 -6.03
N VAL A 35 7.69 -9.63 -5.43
CA VAL A 35 8.93 -8.85 -5.65
C VAL A 35 10.15 -9.58 -5.08
N SER A 36 10.03 -10.25 -3.94
CA SER A 36 11.13 -11.01 -3.32
C SER A 36 11.49 -12.25 -4.15
N TRP A 37 10.49 -12.92 -4.72
CA TRP A 37 10.68 -14.05 -5.63
C TRP A 37 11.28 -13.60 -6.97
N ALA A 38 10.74 -12.54 -7.57
CA ALA A 38 11.27 -11.94 -8.79
C ALA A 38 12.73 -11.46 -8.62
N ALA A 39 13.07 -10.89 -7.45
CA ALA A 39 14.43 -10.48 -7.12
C ALA A 39 15.40 -11.66 -6.91
N SER A 40 14.87 -12.86 -6.63
CA SER A 40 15.65 -14.09 -6.44
C SER A 40 15.90 -14.85 -7.76
N ASN A 41 15.06 -14.65 -8.77
CA ASN A 41 15.12 -15.39 -10.04
C ASN A 41 16.06 -14.81 -11.11
N GLY A 42 16.69 -13.64 -10.92
CA GLY A 42 17.68 -13.10 -11.87
C GLY A 42 17.56 -11.61 -12.17
N ASP A 43 18.25 -11.16 -13.22
CA ASP A 43 18.55 -9.74 -13.54
C ASP A 43 17.37 -8.78 -13.34
N ARG A 44 17.58 -7.80 -12.45
CA ARG A 44 16.56 -6.87 -11.96
C ARG A 44 16.11 -5.84 -13.00
N SER A 45 16.77 -5.81 -14.16
CA SER A 45 16.64 -4.74 -15.16
C SER A 45 15.77 -5.17 -16.35
N GLU A 46 15.73 -6.48 -16.67
CA GLU A 46 14.89 -7.04 -17.73
C GLU A 46 13.55 -7.59 -17.24
N ASN A 47 13.43 -7.90 -15.94
CA ASN A 47 12.23 -8.54 -15.42
C ASN A 47 11.08 -7.52 -15.25
N GLY A 48 10.12 -7.53 -16.17
CA GLY A 48 8.92 -6.68 -16.15
C GLY A 48 8.09 -6.84 -14.86
N ASP A 49 8.07 -8.03 -14.28
CA ASP A 49 7.37 -8.32 -13.02
C ASP A 49 7.99 -7.59 -11.83
N TYR A 50 9.31 -7.39 -11.82
CA TYR A 50 9.99 -6.63 -10.76
C TYR A 50 9.68 -5.13 -10.86
N ILE A 51 9.66 -4.57 -12.07
CA ILE A 51 9.32 -3.15 -12.31
C ILE A 51 7.85 -2.89 -11.93
N TYR A 52 6.96 -3.80 -12.31
CA TYR A 52 5.53 -3.69 -11.98
C TYR A 52 5.30 -3.83 -10.47
N GLY A 53 5.86 -4.87 -9.84
CA GLY A 53 5.75 -5.08 -8.40
C GLY A 53 6.29 -3.90 -7.58
N LYS A 54 7.40 -3.27 -7.98
CA LYS A 54 7.94 -2.07 -7.30
C LYS A 54 7.02 -0.84 -7.42
N LYS A 55 6.37 -0.64 -8.57
CA LYS A 55 5.39 0.45 -8.77
C LYS A 55 4.13 0.22 -7.92
N THR A 56 3.66 -1.02 -7.85
CA THR A 56 2.55 -1.44 -7.00
C THR A 56 2.88 -1.21 -5.53
N LEU A 57 4.03 -1.70 -5.04
CA LEU A 57 4.51 -1.44 -3.67
C LEU A 57 4.60 0.05 -3.32
N THR A 58 5.02 0.89 -4.27
CA THR A 58 5.12 2.34 -4.04
C THR A 58 3.75 2.98 -3.94
N SER A 59 2.80 2.55 -4.76
CA SER A 59 1.40 2.99 -4.74
C SER A 59 0.70 2.57 -3.45
N ASP A 60 0.84 1.30 -3.05
CA ASP A 60 0.23 0.77 -1.82
C ASP A 60 0.90 1.35 -0.57
N ARG A 61 2.21 1.63 -0.63
CA ARG A 61 2.90 2.39 0.41
C ARG A 61 2.33 3.79 0.55
N CYS A 62 2.13 4.50 -0.56
CA CYS A 62 1.57 5.85 -0.52
C CYS A 62 0.13 5.84 -0.01
N LYS A 63 -0.71 4.91 -0.48
CA LYS A 63 -2.11 4.77 -0.04
C LYS A 63 -2.22 4.45 1.45
N SER A 64 -1.47 3.47 1.94
CA SER A 64 -1.52 3.14 3.37
C SER A 64 -0.95 4.27 4.23
N GLN A 65 0.11 4.96 3.77
CA GLN A 65 0.67 6.11 4.47
C GLN A 65 -0.36 7.24 4.55
N ILE A 66 -1.06 7.55 3.45
CA ILE A 66 -2.11 8.58 3.42
C ILE A 66 -3.25 8.23 4.39
N LEU A 67 -3.69 6.97 4.40
CA LEU A 67 -4.76 6.51 5.32
C LEU A 67 -4.32 6.56 6.79
N ILE A 68 -3.06 6.22 7.10
CA ILE A 68 -2.49 6.33 8.46
C ILE A 68 -2.37 7.79 8.89
N TRP A 69 -2.02 8.70 7.98
CA TRP A 69 -1.93 10.14 8.27
C TRP A 69 -3.28 10.86 8.28
N ALA A 70 -4.30 10.25 7.68
CA ALA A 70 -5.68 10.76 7.67
C ALA A 70 -6.47 10.36 8.93
N TYR A 71 -5.94 9.44 9.75
CA TYR A 71 -6.50 9.02 11.03
C TYR A 71 -5.75 9.68 12.20
#